data_AF-A0A2I0DXX2-F1
#
_entry.id   AF-A0A2I0DXX2-F1
#
_cell.length_a   1.000
_cell.length_b   1.000
_cell.length_c   1.000
_cell.angle_alpha   90.00
_cell.angle_beta   90.00
_cell.angle_gamma   90.00
#
_symmetry.space_group_name_H-M   'P 1'
#
loop_
_entity.id
_entity.type
_entity.pdbx_description
1 polymer ?
#
loop_
_entity_poly.entity_id
_entity_poly.type
_entity_poly.pdbx_seq_one_letter_code
_entity_poly.pdbx_strand_id
1 'polypeptide(L)'
;MKNILSAICAKGLPKRDLKNANRVNLLALLWALTLMISTYLAKTDMLDSVLTLTIAFGIHTVIGIAMLLSYKHFLTQLDELERKVQLDALALAVGVAIISFSSYSILAKAGTLPPLNSSYLIALIALTYMVGIIKGRLAYR
;
A
#
# COMPACT_ATOMS: atom_id res chain seq x y z
N MET A 1 -20.09 -3.06 -15.77
CA MET A 1 -19.17 -1.90 -15.61
C MET A 1 -19.58 -0.93 -14.50
N LYS A 2 -20.84 -0.48 -14.43
CA LYS A 2 -21.31 0.47 -13.39
C LYS A 2 -21.03 -0.02 -11.95
N ASN A 3 -21.14 -1.32 -11.68
CA ASN A 3 -20.93 -1.90 -10.35
C ASN A 3 -19.45 -1.90 -9.92
N ILE A 4 -18.52 -2.12 -10.86
CA ILE A 4 -17.07 -2.12 -10.58
C ILE A 4 -16.60 -0.69 -10.29
N LEU A 5 -16.96 0.27 -11.16
CA LEU A 5 -16.63 1.68 -10.96
C LEU A 5 -17.14 2.20 -9.60
N SER A 6 -18.33 1.77 -9.20
CA SER A 6 -18.90 2.19 -7.93
C SER A 6 -18.27 1.48 -6.72
N ALA A 7 -17.79 0.24 -6.86
CA ALA A 7 -16.96 -0.43 -5.83
C ALA A 7 -15.58 0.24 -5.68
N ILE A 8 -14.94 0.63 -6.78
CA ILE A 8 -13.68 1.38 -6.79
C ILE A 8 -13.86 2.75 -6.13
N CYS A 9 -14.88 3.51 -6.54
CA CYS A 9 -15.18 4.83 -5.99
C CYS A 9 -15.84 4.80 -4.61
N ALA A 10 -15.98 3.61 -3.99
CA ALA A 10 -16.62 3.43 -2.69
C ALA A 10 -18.01 4.11 -2.58
N LYS A 11 -18.77 4.13 -3.69
CA LYS A 11 -20.11 4.74 -3.72
C LYS A 11 -21.02 3.95 -2.78
N GLY A 12 -21.55 4.62 -1.77
CA GLY A 12 -22.40 4.05 -0.73
C GLY A 12 -21.84 4.20 0.69
N LEU A 13 -20.54 4.49 0.85
CA LEU A 13 -19.96 4.72 2.17
C LEU A 13 -20.40 6.07 2.78
N PRO A 14 -20.52 6.16 4.11
CA PRO A 14 -20.75 7.42 4.81
C PRO A 14 -19.71 8.49 4.43
N LYS A 15 -20.13 9.76 4.38
CA LYS A 15 -19.23 10.90 4.05
C LYS A 15 -17.98 10.96 4.95
N ARG A 16 -18.12 10.59 6.23
CA ARG A 16 -17.01 10.50 7.19
C ARG A 16 -15.97 9.49 6.73
N ASP A 17 -16.41 8.31 6.30
CA ASP A 17 -15.53 7.20 5.95
C ASP A 17 -14.81 7.49 4.62
N LEU A 18 -15.51 8.11 3.68
CA LEU A 18 -14.90 8.64 2.44
C LEU A 18 -13.82 9.70 2.74
N LYS A 19 -14.08 10.62 3.68
CA LYS A 19 -13.08 11.64 4.09
C LYS A 19 -11.84 10.97 4.69
N ASN A 20 -12.03 10.00 5.57
CA ASN A 20 -10.93 9.26 6.20
C ASN A 20 -10.15 8.43 5.18
N ALA A 21 -10.83 7.73 4.27
CA ALA A 21 -10.22 6.99 3.18
C ALA A 21 -9.39 7.91 2.26
N ASN A 22 -9.93 9.07 1.89
CA ASN A 22 -9.21 10.05 1.06
C ASN A 22 -7.97 10.59 1.76
N ARG A 23 -8.00 10.78 3.08
CA ARG A 23 -6.81 11.16 3.86
C ARG A 23 -5.74 10.07 3.80
N VAL A 24 -6.13 8.81 3.98
CA VAL A 24 -5.21 7.66 3.83
C VAL A 24 -4.62 7.62 2.42
N ASN A 25 -5.46 7.73 1.39
CA ASN A 25 -5.04 7.68 -0.01
C ASN A 25 -4.06 8.82 -0.34
N LEU A 26 -4.33 10.03 0.15
CA LEU A 26 -3.42 11.17 -0.02
C LEU A 26 -2.06 10.90 0.64
N LEU A 27 -2.06 10.42 1.89
CA LEU A 27 -0.82 10.10 2.60
C LEU A 27 -0.06 8.96 1.94
N ALA A 28 -0.75 7.95 1.40
CA ALA A 28 -0.15 6.86 0.64
C ALA A 28 0.47 7.35 -0.68
N LEU A 29 -0.20 8.26 -1.39
CA LEU A 29 0.36 8.90 -2.59
C LEU A 29 1.59 9.75 -2.26
N LEU A 30 1.54 10.56 -1.20
CA LEU A 30 2.68 11.35 -0.75
C LEU A 30 3.84 10.44 -0.33
N TRP A 31 3.56 9.36 0.40
CA TRP A 31 4.55 8.37 0.80
C TRP A 31 5.22 7.72 -0.43
N ALA A 32 4.44 7.27 -1.42
CA ALA A 32 4.96 6.72 -2.66
C ALA A 32 5.79 7.74 -3.46
N LEU A 33 5.35 9.01 -3.51
CA LEU A 33 6.10 10.10 -4.15
C LEU A 33 7.45 10.33 -3.46
N THR A 34 7.51 10.30 -2.13
CA THR A 34 8.80 10.43 -1.42
C THR A 34 9.75 9.29 -1.72
N LEU A 35 9.26 8.06 -1.89
CA LEU A 35 10.10 6.92 -2.32
C LEU A 35 10.63 7.15 -3.74
N MET A 36 9.76 7.54 -4.68
CA MET A 36 10.13 7.81 -6.07
C MET A 36 11.19 8.91 -6.16
N ILE A 37 10.97 10.04 -5.47
CA ILE A 37 11.90 11.17 -5.44
C ILE A 37 13.22 10.75 -4.78
N SER A 38 13.19 10.09 -3.63
CA SER A 38 14.41 9.68 -2.93
C SER A 38 15.25 8.70 -3.76
N THR A 39 14.59 7.77 -4.46
CA THR A 39 15.28 6.83 -5.36
C THR A 39 15.90 7.56 -6.55
N TYR A 40 15.19 8.53 -7.12
CA TYR A 40 15.72 9.35 -8.21
C TYR A 40 16.92 10.19 -7.76
N LEU A 41 16.82 10.89 -6.63
CA LEU A 41 17.91 11.71 -6.08
C LEU A 41 19.14 10.87 -5.69
N ALA A 42 18.94 9.65 -5.17
CA ALA A 42 20.03 8.70 -4.91
C ALA A 42 20.76 8.30 -6.20
N LYS A 43 20.03 8.13 -7.31
CA LYS A 43 20.61 7.76 -8.60
C LYS A 43 21.40 8.90 -9.26
N THR A 44 21.07 10.15 -8.96
CA THR A 44 21.77 11.34 -9.49
C THR A 44 22.83 11.88 -8.53
N ASP A 45 23.28 11.07 -7.56
CA ASP A 45 24.28 11.43 -6.54
C ASP A 45 23.92 12.68 -5.70
N MET A 46 22.63 13.03 -5.59
CA MET A 46 22.16 14.18 -4.79
C MET A 46 21.91 13.82 -3.31
N LEU A 47 21.97 12.53 -2.96
CA LEU A 47 21.88 12.00 -1.59
C LEU A 47 23.23 11.44 -1.11
N ASP A 48 24.33 12.11 -1.50
CA ASP A 48 25.71 11.73 -1.21
C ASP A 48 26.15 12.03 0.23
N SER A 49 25.62 13.10 0.83
CA SER A 49 25.92 13.48 2.21
C SER A 49 25.03 12.76 3.23
N VAL A 50 25.59 12.50 4.43
CA VAL A 50 24.82 11.97 5.57
C VAL A 50 23.60 12.85 5.88
N LEU A 51 23.74 14.17 5.73
CA LEU A 51 22.66 15.12 5.99
C LEU A 51 21.50 14.96 4.99
N THR A 52 21.78 14.97 3.69
CA THR A 52 20.75 14.83 2.64
C THR A 52 20.06 13.47 2.70
N LEU A 53 20.82 12.40 2.95
CA LEU A 53 20.26 11.05 3.17
C LEU A 53 19.34 11.01 4.40
N THR A 54 19.77 11.58 5.53
CA THR A 54 18.98 11.60 6.78
C THR A 54 17.69 12.39 6.60
N ILE A 55 17.71 13.50 5.88
CA ILE A 55 16.51 14.29 5.59
C ILE A 55 15.53 13.49 4.71
N ALA A 56 16.02 12.89 3.62
CA ALA A 56 15.17 12.09 2.72
C ALA A 56 14.53 10.90 3.45
N PHE A 57 15.33 10.16 4.23
CA PHE A 57 14.85 9.08 5.09
C PHE A 57 13.82 9.58 6.11
N GLY A 58 14.11 10.67 6.83
CA GLY A 58 13.23 11.23 7.84
C GLY A 58 11.87 11.65 7.27
N ILE A 59 11.86 12.34 6.13
CA ILE A 59 10.61 12.74 5.45
C ILE A 59 9.80 11.51 5.05
N HIS A 60 10.44 10.53 4.40
CA HIS A 60 9.79 9.29 3.96
C HIS A 60 9.17 8.53 5.15
N THR A 61 9.92 8.39 6.24
CA THR A 61 9.47 7.68 7.44
C THR A 61 8.34 8.43 8.16
N VAL A 62 8.43 9.75 8.32
CA VAL A 62 7.38 10.55 8.99
C VAL A 62 6.06 10.46 8.23
N ILE A 63 6.09 10.56 6.90
CA ILE A 63 4.88 10.41 6.07
C ILE A 63 4.35 8.98 6.16
N GLY A 64 5.24 7.97 6.18
CA GLY A 64 4.85 6.56 6.40
C GLY A 64 4.16 6.32 7.75
N ILE A 65 4.67 6.92 8.84
CA ILE A 65 4.04 6.85 10.17
C ILE A 65 2.69 7.56 10.15
N ALA A 66 2.60 8.76 9.56
CA ALA A 66 1.33 9.48 9.43
C ALA A 66 0.29 8.68 8.64
N MET A 67 0.71 8.05 7.54
CA MET A 67 -0.12 7.13 6.74
C MET A 67 -0.62 5.97 7.59
N LEU A 68 0.26 5.29 8.34
CA LEU A 68 -0.09 4.17 9.21
C LEU A 68 -1.12 4.56 10.28
N LEU A 69 -0.88 5.68 10.99
CA LEU A 69 -1.78 6.17 12.03
C LEU A 69 -3.15 6.56 11.44
N SER A 70 -3.16 7.22 10.28
CA SER A 70 -4.39 7.57 9.58
C SER A 70 -5.14 6.32 9.10
N TYR A 71 -4.43 5.29 8.63
CA TYR A 71 -5.04 4.04 8.19
C TYR A 71 -5.65 3.26 9.36
N LYS A 72 -4.93 3.18 10.48
CA LYS A 72 -5.47 2.60 11.72
C LYS A 72 -6.74 3.33 12.17
N HIS A 73 -6.71 4.66 12.19
CA HIS A 73 -7.89 5.45 12.52
C HIS A 73 -9.05 5.18 11.55
N PHE A 74 -8.78 5.19 10.24
CA PHE A 74 -9.77 4.85 9.22
C PHE A 74 -10.45 3.49 9.49
N LEU A 75 -9.67 2.42 9.72
CA LEU A 75 -10.21 1.09 10.00
C LEU A 75 -11.11 1.04 11.24
N THR A 76 -10.79 1.80 12.29
CA THR A 76 -11.63 1.85 13.52
C THR A 76 -12.93 2.62 13.34
N GLN A 77 -13.04 3.46 12.31
CA GLN A 77 -14.24 4.25 12.05
C GLN A 77 -15.21 3.56 11.09
N LEU A 78 -14.75 2.55 10.34
CA LEU A 78 -15.60 1.79 9.43
C LEU A 78 -16.71 1.04 10.16
N ASP A 79 -17.83 0.84 9.47
CA ASP A 79 -18.82 -0.14 9.87
C ASP A 79 -18.27 -1.57 9.84
N GLU A 80 -18.99 -2.50 10.46
CA GLU A 80 -18.58 -3.91 10.59
C GLU A 80 -18.34 -4.58 9.23
N LEU A 81 -19.15 -4.24 8.22
CA LEU A 81 -19.12 -4.89 6.91
C LEU A 81 -17.92 -4.42 6.09
N GLU A 82 -17.70 -3.11 5.99
CA GLU A 82 -16.53 -2.56 5.29
C GLU A 82 -15.24 -2.92 6.06
N ARG A 83 -15.24 -2.92 7.40
CA ARG A 83 -14.07 -3.39 8.19
C ARG A 83 -13.73 -4.84 7.88
N LYS A 84 -14.73 -5.73 7.74
CA LYS A 84 -14.53 -7.12 7.31
C LYS A 84 -13.94 -7.18 5.89
N VAL A 85 -14.46 -6.39 4.94
CA VAL A 85 -13.91 -6.31 3.58
C VAL A 85 -12.42 -5.92 3.60
N GLN A 86 -12.05 -4.93 4.42
CA GLN A 86 -10.66 -4.53 4.57
C GLN A 86 -9.79 -5.66 5.15
N LEU A 87 -10.29 -6.37 6.17
CA LEU A 87 -9.58 -7.48 6.80
C LEU A 87 -9.38 -8.67 5.85
N ASP A 88 -10.42 -9.07 5.12
CA ASP A 88 -10.36 -10.14 4.13
C ASP A 88 -9.37 -9.79 3.01
N ALA A 89 -9.38 -8.53 2.56
CA ALA A 89 -8.44 -8.04 1.56
C ALA A 89 -6.99 -8.01 2.07
N LEU A 90 -6.77 -7.61 3.33
CA LEU A 90 -5.46 -7.66 3.98
C LEU A 90 -4.96 -9.10 4.11
N ALA A 91 -5.82 -10.03 4.53
CA ALA A 91 -5.48 -11.45 4.66
C ALA A 91 -5.05 -12.03 3.30
N LEU A 92 -5.78 -11.71 2.23
CA LEU A 92 -5.40 -12.10 0.87
C LEU A 92 -4.04 -11.52 0.46
N ALA A 93 -3.83 -10.22 0.68
CA ALA A 93 -2.59 -9.54 0.30
C ALA A 93 -1.37 -10.10 1.06
N VAL A 94 -1.51 -10.34 2.37
CA VAL A 94 -0.46 -10.94 3.20
C VAL A 94 -0.16 -12.37 2.75
N GLY A 95 -1.19 -13.19 2.51
CA GLY A 95 -1.01 -14.57 2.04
C GLY A 95 -0.27 -14.64 0.71
N VAL A 96 -0.69 -13.83 -0.28
CA VAL A 96 -0.03 -13.75 -1.59
C VAL A 96 1.41 -13.26 -1.44
N ALA A 97 1.65 -12.24 -0.62
CA ALA A 97 2.99 -11.72 -0.41
C ALA A 97 3.94 -12.75 0.20
N ILE A 98 3.51 -13.50 1.23
CA ILE A 98 4.31 -14.54 1.86
C ILE A 98 4.66 -15.64 0.86
N ILE A 99 3.67 -16.14 0.11
CA ILE A 99 3.87 -17.21 -0.88
C ILE A 99 4.83 -16.74 -1.97
N SER A 100 4.55 -15.61 -2.61
CA SER A 100 5.38 -15.11 -3.72
C SER A 100 6.79 -14.72 -3.27
N PHE A 101 6.93 -14.04 -2.13
CA PHE A 101 8.24 -13.66 -1.59
C PHE A 101 9.09 -14.89 -1.25
N SER A 102 8.53 -15.86 -0.53
CA SER A 102 9.27 -17.04 -0.11
C SER A 102 9.69 -17.90 -1.30
N SER A 103 8.78 -18.15 -2.26
CA SER A 103 9.12 -18.88 -3.49
C SER A 103 10.18 -18.16 -4.32
N TYR A 104 10.07 -16.84 -4.50
CA TYR A 104 11.08 -16.07 -5.22
C TYR A 104 12.43 -16.09 -4.49
N SER A 105 12.43 -15.97 -3.16
CA SER A 105 13.66 -15.99 -2.35
C SER A 105 14.41 -17.31 -2.47
N ILE A 106 13.70 -18.46 -2.51
CA ILE A 106 14.30 -19.78 -2.74
C ILE A 106 15.00 -19.80 -4.11
N LEU A 107 14.31 -19.38 -5.18
CA LEU A 107 14.84 -19.39 -6.54
C LEU A 107 16.02 -18.41 -6.70
N ALA A 108 15.93 -17.21 -6.14
CA ALA A 108 17.01 -16.23 -6.18
C ALA A 108 18.27 -16.74 -5.45
N LYS A 109 18.10 -17.40 -4.29
CA LYS A 109 19.22 -18.01 -3.55
C LYS A 109 19.81 -19.23 -4.25
N ALA A 110 19.02 -19.97 -5.02
CA ALA A 110 19.48 -21.06 -5.88
C ALA A 110 20.20 -20.57 -7.14
N GLY A 111 20.27 -19.25 -7.38
CA GLY A 111 20.90 -18.66 -8.55
C GLY A 111 20.07 -18.75 -9.83
N THR A 112 18.80 -19.17 -9.75
CA THR A 112 17.92 -19.28 -10.93
C THR A 112 17.21 -17.97 -11.28
N LEU A 113 17.07 -17.06 -10.31
CA LEU A 113 16.49 -15.73 -10.48
C LEU A 113 17.45 -14.63 -9.99
N PRO A 114 17.33 -13.40 -10.52
CA PRO A 114 18.11 -12.27 -10.03
C PRO A 114 17.72 -11.89 -8.58
N PRO A 115 18.52 -11.04 -7.92
CA PRO A 115 18.16 -10.52 -6.60
C PRO A 115 16.79 -9.84 -6.62
N LEU A 116 15.97 -10.16 -5.61
CA LEU A 116 14.62 -9.63 -5.51
C LEU A 116 14.64 -8.10 -5.32
N ASN A 117 13.94 -7.38 -6.19
CA ASN A 117 13.67 -5.97 -5.98
C ASN A 117 12.48 -5.79 -5.01
N SER A 118 12.72 -5.12 -3.88
CA SER A 118 11.69 -4.86 -2.85
C SER A 118 10.46 -4.13 -3.39
N SER A 119 10.62 -3.35 -4.46
CA SER A 119 9.52 -2.62 -5.11
C SER A 119 8.47 -3.56 -5.71
N TYR A 120 8.88 -4.73 -6.22
CA TYR A 120 7.95 -5.72 -6.78
C TYR A 120 7.04 -6.31 -5.71
N LEU A 121 7.56 -6.53 -4.50
CA LEU A 121 6.78 -7.03 -3.38
C LEU A 121 5.75 -6.00 -2.91
N ILE A 122 6.14 -4.73 -2.80
CA ILE A 122 5.23 -3.63 -2.43
C ILE A 122 4.10 -3.51 -3.46
N ALA A 123 4.44 -3.55 -4.75
CA ALA A 123 3.46 -3.48 -5.83
C ALA A 123 2.49 -4.67 -5.79
N LEU A 124 3.01 -5.90 -5.57
CA LEU A 124 2.19 -7.10 -5.44
C LEU A 124 1.18 -6.97 -4.29
N ILE A 125 1.64 -6.57 -3.10
CA ILE A 125 0.77 -6.36 -1.93
C ILE A 125 -0.34 -5.35 -2.26
N ALA A 126 0.01 -4.19 -2.82
CA ALA A 126 -0.93 -3.13 -3.13
C ALA A 126 -1.99 -3.59 -4.16
N LEU A 127 -1.57 -4.25 -5.24
CA LEU A 127 -2.47 -4.76 -6.28
C LEU A 127 -3.41 -5.83 -5.73
N THR A 128 -2.88 -6.80 -4.99
CA THR A 128 -3.68 -7.87 -4.40
C THR A 128 -4.68 -7.33 -3.38
N TYR A 129 -4.27 -6.38 -2.55
CA TYR A 129 -5.15 -5.71 -1.59
C TYR A 129 -6.29 -4.96 -2.30
N MET A 130 -6.00 -4.20 -3.36
CA MET A 130 -7.03 -3.52 -4.16
C MET A 130 -8.02 -4.51 -4.77
N VAL A 131 -7.54 -5.62 -5.33
CA VAL A 131 -8.40 -6.69 -5.86
C VAL A 131 -9.28 -7.27 -4.74
N GLY A 132 -8.72 -7.50 -3.55
CA GLY A 132 -9.45 -7.96 -2.38
C GLY A 132 -10.60 -7.03 -1.99
N ILE A 133 -10.33 -5.72 -1.88
CA ILE A 133 -11.35 -4.71 -1.57
C ILE A 133 -12.45 -4.71 -2.63
N ILE A 134 -12.08 -4.67 -3.91
CA ILE A 134 -13.06 -4.61 -5.01
C ILE A 134 -13.95 -5.85 -4.98
N LYS A 135 -13.38 -7.05 -4.82
CA LYS A 135 -14.14 -8.29 -4.71
C LYS A 135 -15.07 -8.28 -3.50
N GLY A 136 -14.58 -7.87 -2.33
CA GLY A 136 -15.39 -7.79 -1.12
C GLY A 136 -16.57 -6.83 -1.28
N ARG A 137 -16.32 -5.60 -1.74
CA ARG A 137 -17.39 -4.62 -1.99
C ARG A 137 -18.40 -5.08 -3.04
N LEU A 138 -17.99 -5.84 -4.04
CA LEU A 138 -18.92 -6.39 -5.03
C LEU A 138 -19.77 -7.53 -4.47
N ALA A 139 -19.25 -8.32 -3.53
CA ALA A 139 -19.94 -9.46 -2.94
C ALA A 139 -21.00 -9.05 -1.89
N TYR A 140 -20.76 -7.96 -1.15
CA TYR A 140 -21.63 -7.50 -0.06
C TYR A 140 -22.53 -6.32 -0.45
N ARG A 141 -22.80 -6.14 -1.74
CA ARG A 141 -23.63 -5.08 -2.30
C ARG A 141 -25.05 -5.52 -2.57
#